data_AF-A0A6G1I0L5-F1
#
_entry.id   AF-A0A6G1I0L5-F1
#
_cell.length_a   1.000
_cell.length_b   1.000
_cell.length_c   1.000
_cell.angle_alpha   90.00
_cell.angle_beta   90.00
_cell.angle_gamma   90.00
#
_symmetry.space_group_name_H-M   'P 1'
#
loop_
_entity.id
_entity.type
_entity.pdbx_description
1 polymer ?
#
loop_
_entity_poly.entity_id
_entity_poly.type
_entity_poly.pdbx_seq_one_letter_code
_entity_poly.pdbx_strand_id
1 'polypeptide(L)'
;MLMPGLPPRAALLWAKLDLYYQNGSRATSDQGVYLHHIQIHNLDAKRVRKAYCFGEWASMGRPTEIFLSAGASDYEPGFYFTDPAGKLNSGYLTGDEKERYLMNGEVVNYRNERIEVYPTVEIEYMPSIPKGCMESTIMLFSVTGCTAQNPTLELLPGPGVKAWNITSDPFPLPEEGLILNALGHIHDGGTRVESFLNGKPVCDSKAIYGNPATAVHDHLGDNQETVVSMTECSDIIPVKKGDAIKLVAHYDLNKHPARAMAGEHSHEMMSQMGVQTMYFAAKKPSSIVNWSPELGGDVASAPVVAPAAAGPVAPAPRPAADDDAEEDDDRRSRRE
;
A
#
# COMPACT_ATOMS: atom_id res chain seq x y z
N MET A 1 6.40 20.54 9.98
CA MET A 1 5.36 21.44 10.50
C MET A 1 4.95 20.93 11.88
N LEU A 2 4.61 21.80 12.84
CA LEU A 2 3.89 21.35 14.03
C LEU A 2 2.45 21.09 13.59
N MET A 3 1.85 19.95 13.94
CA MET A 3 0.41 19.74 13.68
C MET A 3 -0.38 20.25 14.88
N PRO A 4 -0.86 21.51 14.87
CA PRO A 4 -1.68 22.02 15.96
C PRO A 4 -2.92 21.14 16.11
N GLY A 5 -3.28 20.81 17.35
CA GLY A 5 -4.44 19.99 17.66
C GLY A 5 -4.14 18.51 17.93
N LEU A 6 -2.93 18.01 17.63
CA LEU A 6 -2.52 16.71 18.16
C LEU A 6 -2.32 16.80 19.69
N PRO A 7 -2.95 15.93 20.49
CA PRO A 7 -2.81 15.95 21.93
C PRO A 7 -1.41 15.48 22.32
N PRO A 8 -0.65 16.25 23.12
CA PRO A 8 0.68 15.84 23.57
C PRO A 8 0.56 14.72 24.60
N ARG A 9 1.50 13.78 24.58
CA ARG A 9 1.65 12.69 25.56
C ARG A 9 0.37 11.87 25.75
N ALA A 10 -0.32 11.64 24.65
CA ALA A 10 -1.56 10.91 24.56
C ALA A 10 -1.34 9.53 23.92
N ALA A 11 -2.34 8.66 24.05
CA ALA A 11 -2.44 7.45 23.25
C ALA A 11 -3.58 7.64 22.26
N LEU A 12 -3.28 7.75 20.98
CA LEU A 12 -4.28 7.74 19.92
C LEU A 12 -4.75 6.31 19.72
N LEU A 13 -6.06 6.13 19.68
CA LEU A 13 -6.72 4.83 19.55
C LEU A 13 -7.16 4.61 18.11
N TRP A 14 -7.66 5.67 17.49
CA TRP A 14 -8.15 5.66 16.12
C TRP A 14 -7.86 7.02 15.48
N ALA A 15 -7.65 7.03 14.18
CA ALA A 15 -7.62 8.25 13.40
C ALA A 15 -8.32 8.05 12.06
N LYS A 16 -8.65 9.14 11.38
CA LYS A 16 -9.11 9.11 9.99
C LYS A 16 -8.58 10.33 9.27
N LEU A 17 -8.12 10.11 8.05
CA LEU A 17 -7.58 11.15 7.19
C LEU A 17 -8.49 11.26 5.97
N ASP A 18 -8.95 12.47 5.71
CA ASP A 18 -9.94 12.76 4.67
C ASP A 18 -9.66 14.10 3.99
N LEU A 19 -10.44 14.40 2.96
CA LEU A 19 -10.41 15.65 2.21
C LEU A 19 -11.80 16.30 2.22
N TYR A 20 -11.86 17.60 2.52
CA TYR A 20 -13.12 18.36 2.57
C TYR A 20 -13.03 19.63 1.74
N TYR A 21 -14.15 20.07 1.17
CA TYR A 21 -14.26 21.40 0.59
C TYR A 21 -14.47 22.47 1.67
N GLN A 22 -14.34 23.74 1.27
CA GLN A 22 -14.54 24.89 2.16
C GLN A 22 -15.92 24.93 2.84
N ASN A 23 -16.96 24.40 2.19
CA ASN A 23 -18.32 24.33 2.73
C ASN A 23 -18.53 23.21 3.77
N GLY A 24 -17.48 22.42 4.07
CA GLY A 24 -17.52 21.31 5.01
C GLY A 24 -18.10 20.01 4.44
N SER A 25 -18.44 19.94 3.16
CA SER A 25 -18.76 18.65 2.52
C SER A 25 -17.46 17.90 2.17
N ARG A 26 -17.47 16.59 2.35
CA ARG A 26 -16.36 15.72 1.98
C ARG A 26 -16.13 15.79 0.47
N ALA A 27 -14.87 15.80 0.06
CA ALA A 27 -14.45 15.70 -1.33
C ALA A 27 -14.23 14.23 -1.70
N THR A 28 -14.93 13.78 -2.73
CA THR A 28 -14.92 12.39 -3.20
C THR A 28 -14.73 12.33 -4.72
N SER A 29 -14.27 11.18 -5.22
CA SER A 29 -13.95 11.01 -6.64
C SER A 29 -15.15 11.23 -7.57
N ASP A 30 -16.36 10.97 -7.08
CA ASP A 30 -17.63 11.28 -7.75
C ASP A 30 -17.86 12.79 -7.99
N GLN A 31 -17.21 13.63 -7.20
CA GLN A 31 -17.20 15.07 -7.37
C GLN A 31 -15.98 15.54 -8.19
N GLY A 32 -15.18 14.63 -8.74
CA GLY A 32 -14.01 14.97 -9.54
C GLY A 32 -12.81 15.50 -8.74
N VAL A 33 -12.81 15.38 -7.42
CA VAL A 33 -11.65 15.69 -6.57
C VAL A 33 -11.50 14.62 -5.52
N TYR A 34 -10.34 13.99 -5.45
CA TYR A 34 -10.11 12.98 -4.42
C TYR A 34 -8.68 12.99 -3.89
N LEU A 35 -8.56 12.36 -2.74
CA LEU A 35 -7.31 12.11 -2.06
C LEU A 35 -6.59 10.91 -2.72
N HIS A 36 -5.56 11.18 -3.52
CA HIS A 36 -4.77 10.11 -4.15
C HIS A 36 -3.78 9.50 -3.17
N HIS A 37 -2.97 10.32 -2.49
CA HIS A 37 -2.13 9.88 -1.39
C HIS A 37 -2.01 11.02 -0.37
N ILE A 38 -2.20 10.79 0.92
CA ILE A 38 -1.58 11.65 1.94
C ILE A 38 -0.87 10.77 2.94
N GLN A 39 0.40 11.07 3.16
CA GLN A 39 1.19 10.48 4.23
C GLN A 39 1.62 11.57 5.19
N ILE A 40 1.41 11.32 6.47
CA ILE A 40 1.91 12.13 7.56
C ILE A 40 2.99 11.34 8.26
N HIS A 41 4.18 11.92 8.35
CA HIS A 41 5.37 11.33 8.93
C HIS A 41 5.73 12.03 10.22
N ASN A 42 5.99 11.30 11.30
CA ASN A 42 6.59 11.85 12.52
C ASN A 42 8.11 11.93 12.33
N LEU A 43 8.64 13.15 12.30
CA LEU A 43 10.07 13.41 12.07
C LEU A 43 10.91 13.29 13.33
N ASP A 44 10.29 13.34 14.51
CA ASP A 44 10.95 13.25 15.81
C ASP A 44 10.75 11.88 16.48
N ALA A 45 10.07 10.97 15.77
CA ALA A 45 9.92 9.58 16.12
C ALA A 45 11.29 8.93 16.38
N LYS A 46 11.54 8.57 17.63
CA LYS A 46 12.77 7.87 18.03
C LYS A 46 12.73 6.38 17.71
N ARG A 47 11.62 5.89 17.14
CA ARG A 47 11.24 4.47 17.12
C ARG A 47 10.69 4.04 15.77
N VAL A 48 11.37 4.46 14.70
CA VAL A 48 11.03 4.02 13.35
C VAL A 48 11.21 2.50 13.25
N ARG A 49 10.10 1.76 13.19
CA ARG A 49 10.12 0.34 12.86
C ARG A 49 10.31 0.22 11.36
N LYS A 50 11.56 0.05 10.95
CA LYS A 50 11.92 -0.10 9.54
C LYS A 50 11.58 -1.52 9.10
N ALA A 51 10.89 -1.66 7.97
CA ALA A 51 10.87 -2.93 7.26
C ALA A 51 12.31 -3.26 6.85
N TYR A 52 12.82 -4.38 7.37
CA TYR A 52 14.18 -4.83 7.12
C TYR A 52 14.16 -5.77 5.91
N CYS A 53 15.15 -5.65 5.03
CA CYS A 53 15.43 -6.65 3.99
C CYS A 53 16.67 -7.44 4.42
N PHE A 54 16.82 -8.70 4.02
CA PHE A 54 17.91 -9.57 4.49
C PHE A 54 19.32 -8.97 4.23
N GLY A 55 19.84 -8.20 5.20
CA GLY A 55 21.13 -7.53 5.13
C GLY A 55 21.13 -6.12 4.51
N GLU A 56 19.98 -5.64 4.01
CA GLU A 56 19.87 -4.31 3.38
C GLU A 56 18.65 -3.54 3.90
N TRP A 57 18.71 -2.22 3.80
CA TRP A 57 17.55 -1.38 4.09
C TRP A 57 16.61 -1.40 2.89
N ALA A 58 15.30 -1.54 3.12
CA ALA A 58 14.32 -1.27 2.08
C ALA A 58 14.59 0.14 1.52
N SER A 59 14.69 0.28 0.19
CA SER A 59 15.15 1.52 -0.47
C SER A 59 14.18 2.70 -0.37
N MET A 60 13.15 2.61 0.48
CA MET A 60 12.11 3.62 0.65
C MET A 60 12.59 4.75 1.58
N GLY A 61 13.45 5.62 1.03
CA GLY A 61 13.69 6.97 1.56
C GLY A 61 14.33 7.06 2.96
N ARG A 62 14.34 8.28 3.51
CA ARG A 62 14.82 8.52 4.88
C ARG A 62 13.90 7.80 5.87
N PRO A 63 14.46 7.21 6.94
CA PRO A 63 13.65 6.52 7.93
C PRO A 63 12.86 7.53 8.76
N THR A 64 11.63 7.80 8.36
CA THR A 64 10.62 8.50 9.15
C THR A 64 9.53 7.51 9.55
N GLU A 65 8.91 7.72 10.70
CA GLU A 65 7.76 6.91 11.11
C GLU A 65 6.53 7.42 10.37
N ILE A 66 5.81 6.54 9.69
CA ILE A 66 4.50 6.86 9.14
C ILE A 66 3.53 6.95 10.32
N PHE A 67 2.99 8.14 10.53
CA PHE A 67 1.95 8.39 11.52
C PHE A 67 0.57 8.06 10.95
N LEU A 68 0.24 8.58 9.76
CA LEU A 68 -1.00 8.31 9.03
C LEU A 68 -0.67 8.17 7.54
N SER A 69 -1.40 7.31 6.83
CA SER A 69 -1.22 7.11 5.39
C SER A 69 -2.54 6.72 4.74
N ALA A 70 -3.17 7.68 4.07
CA ALA A 70 -4.35 7.42 3.26
C ALA A 70 -3.99 7.32 1.78
N GLY A 71 -4.63 6.40 1.06
CA GLY A 71 -4.41 6.15 -0.36
C GLY A 71 -5.71 5.89 -1.11
N ALA A 72 -5.85 6.55 -2.27
CA ALA A 72 -6.84 6.43 -3.33
C ALA A 72 -8.13 5.73 -2.94
N SER A 73 -8.81 6.26 -1.92
CA SER A 73 -10.08 5.70 -1.51
C SER A 73 -11.06 6.78 -1.11
N ASP A 74 -12.25 6.69 -1.70
CA ASP A 74 -13.42 7.42 -1.25
C ASP A 74 -13.91 6.88 0.09
N TYR A 75 -13.29 5.83 0.63
CA TYR A 75 -13.60 5.28 1.92
C TYR A 75 -12.37 4.61 2.55
N GLU A 76 -11.83 5.24 3.59
CA GLU A 76 -10.95 4.54 4.53
C GLU A 76 -11.71 4.24 5.82
N PRO A 77 -11.70 2.99 6.31
CA PRO A 77 -12.34 2.59 7.57
C PRO A 77 -11.71 3.26 8.82
N GLY A 78 -10.64 4.01 8.61
CA GLY A 78 -9.84 4.67 9.63
C GLY A 78 -8.67 3.80 10.10
N PHE A 79 -7.79 4.45 10.84
CA PHE A 79 -6.49 3.98 11.30
C PHE A 79 -6.63 3.48 12.74
N TYR A 80 -6.81 2.18 12.94
CA TYR A 80 -6.89 1.61 14.29
C TYR A 80 -5.50 1.36 14.88
N PHE A 81 -5.19 2.03 15.98
CA PHE A 81 -3.98 1.81 16.78
C PHE A 81 -4.24 0.90 17.99
N THR A 82 -5.45 0.39 18.11
CA THR A 82 -5.94 -0.60 19.08
C THR A 82 -6.88 -1.58 18.36
N ASP A 83 -7.49 -2.52 19.07
CA ASP A 83 -8.58 -3.30 18.48
C ASP A 83 -9.81 -2.39 18.27
N PRO A 84 -10.71 -2.69 17.31
CA PRO A 84 -11.88 -1.83 17.05
C PRO A 84 -12.81 -1.62 18.25
N ALA A 85 -12.73 -2.46 19.29
CA ALA A 85 -13.49 -2.29 20.53
C ALA A 85 -12.76 -1.46 21.60
N GLY A 86 -11.51 -1.02 21.34
CA GLY A 86 -10.69 -0.22 22.25
C GLY A 86 -10.30 -0.93 23.56
N LYS A 87 -10.31 -2.27 23.57
CA LYS A 87 -10.02 -3.10 24.75
C LYS A 87 -8.55 -3.49 24.86
N LEU A 88 -7.84 -3.51 23.74
CA LEU A 88 -6.41 -3.76 23.67
C LEU A 88 -5.69 -2.52 24.21
N ASN A 89 -4.83 -2.74 25.20
CA ASN A 89 -4.01 -1.67 25.77
C ASN A 89 -2.86 -1.32 24.81
N SER A 90 -3.19 -0.70 23.68
CA SER A 90 -2.25 -0.20 22.68
C SER A 90 -2.73 1.14 22.11
N GLY A 91 -1.83 1.87 21.48
CA GLY A 91 -2.14 3.12 20.80
C GLY A 91 -0.91 3.73 20.16
N TYR A 92 -1.10 4.66 19.22
CA TYR A 92 -0.02 5.50 18.73
C TYR A 92 0.29 6.54 19.82
N LEU A 93 1.53 6.57 20.29
CA LEU A 93 1.90 7.33 21.47
C LEU A 93 2.53 8.65 21.05
N THR A 94 1.80 9.75 21.18
CA THR A 94 2.33 11.07 20.85
C THR A 94 3.37 11.49 21.87
N GLY A 95 4.39 12.22 21.41
CA GLY A 95 5.42 12.79 22.26
C GLY A 95 5.01 14.12 22.86
N ASP A 96 5.97 15.03 23.00
CA ASP A 96 5.71 16.37 23.52
C ASP A 96 5.10 17.30 22.45
N GLU A 97 4.67 18.48 22.87
CA GLU A 97 4.07 19.51 22.00
C GLU A 97 4.99 20.00 20.88
N LYS A 98 6.28 19.64 20.91
CA LYS A 98 7.28 20.08 19.94
C LYS A 98 7.56 19.04 18.86
N GLU A 99 6.92 17.88 18.90
CA GLU A 99 7.03 16.89 17.84
C GLU A 99 6.64 17.48 16.49
N ARG A 100 7.51 17.25 15.50
CA ARG A 100 7.35 17.76 14.14
C ARG A 100 6.84 16.64 13.25
N TYR A 101 5.88 17.01 12.43
CA TYR A 101 5.29 16.14 11.44
C TYR A 101 5.53 16.71 10.04
N LEU A 102 5.66 15.83 9.06
CA LEU A 102 5.72 16.18 7.64
C LEU A 102 4.53 15.55 6.94
N MET A 103 3.74 16.37 6.25
CA MET A 103 2.66 15.89 5.40
C MET A 103 3.13 15.95 3.94
N ASN A 104 3.08 14.81 3.26
CA ASN A 104 3.23 14.70 1.81
C ASN A 104 1.86 14.32 1.25
N GLY A 105 1.36 15.06 0.27
CA GLY A 105 0.03 14.87 -0.27
C GLY A 105 0.01 14.96 -1.79
N GLU A 106 -0.71 14.04 -2.40
CA GLU A 106 -1.15 14.01 -3.78
C GLU A 106 -2.68 14.09 -3.78
N VAL A 107 -3.18 15.18 -4.32
CA VAL A 107 -4.62 15.39 -4.54
C VAL A 107 -4.83 15.46 -6.03
N VAL A 108 -5.84 14.76 -6.52
CA VAL A 108 -6.21 14.79 -7.92
C VAL A 108 -7.45 15.65 -8.09
N ASN A 109 -7.40 16.54 -9.07
CA ASN A 109 -8.52 17.37 -9.50
C ASN A 109 -8.78 17.08 -10.98
N TYR A 110 -9.90 16.43 -11.27
CA TYR A 110 -10.36 16.14 -12.63
C TYR A 110 -11.14 17.30 -13.24
N ARG A 111 -11.43 18.38 -12.50
CA ARG A 111 -12.14 19.53 -13.04
C ARG A 111 -11.16 20.53 -13.62
N ASN A 112 -11.55 21.18 -14.71
CA ASN A 112 -10.78 22.27 -15.32
C ASN A 112 -10.97 23.62 -14.58
N GLU A 113 -11.14 23.57 -13.26
CA GLU A 113 -11.32 24.73 -12.40
C GLU A 113 -10.43 24.61 -11.16
N ARG A 114 -10.06 25.75 -10.57
CA ARG A 114 -9.33 25.75 -9.31
C ARG A 114 -10.29 25.41 -8.19
N ILE A 115 -9.95 24.38 -7.43
CA ILE A 115 -10.74 23.93 -6.29
C ILE A 115 -9.88 24.03 -5.04
N GLU A 116 -10.46 24.56 -3.96
CA GLU A 116 -9.84 24.58 -2.66
C GLU A 116 -10.37 23.42 -1.82
N VAL A 117 -9.44 22.67 -1.23
CA VAL A 117 -9.71 21.52 -0.38
C VAL A 117 -8.82 21.56 0.85
N TYR A 118 -9.29 20.90 1.90
CA TYR A 118 -8.72 20.91 3.23
C TYR A 118 -8.50 19.46 3.67
N PRO A 119 -7.25 19.02 3.85
CA PRO A 119 -6.99 17.73 4.48
C PRO A 119 -7.38 17.82 5.95
N THR A 120 -8.14 16.83 6.41
CA THR A 120 -8.65 16.77 7.78
C THR A 120 -8.19 15.48 8.45
N VAL A 121 -7.84 15.58 9.72
CA VAL A 121 -7.53 14.42 10.55
C VAL A 121 -8.51 14.40 11.71
N GLU A 122 -9.34 13.36 11.77
CA GLU A 122 -10.16 13.03 12.93
C GLU A 122 -9.38 12.05 13.81
N ILE A 123 -9.45 12.21 15.14
CA ILE A 123 -8.74 11.35 16.08
C ILE A 123 -9.62 10.99 17.27
N GLU A 124 -9.53 9.74 17.70
CA GLU A 124 -9.95 9.29 19.03
C GLU A 124 -8.70 9.03 19.87
N TYR A 125 -8.67 9.56 21.09
CA TYR A 125 -7.49 9.45 21.94
C TYR A 125 -7.82 9.40 23.43
N MET A 126 -6.89 8.85 24.19
CA MET A 126 -6.82 9.00 25.63
C MET A 126 -5.84 10.13 25.98
N PRO A 127 -6.23 11.10 26.83
CA PRO A 127 -5.41 12.27 27.17
C PRO A 127 -4.15 11.92 27.99
N SER A 128 -4.00 10.66 28.39
CA SER A 128 -2.80 10.15 29.05
C SER A 128 -2.46 8.76 28.53
N ILE A 129 -1.18 8.41 28.52
CA ILE A 129 -0.70 7.07 28.12
C ILE A 129 -0.94 6.09 29.27
N PRO A 130 -1.79 5.05 29.11
CA PRO A 130 -2.01 4.07 30.16
C PRO A 130 -0.74 3.28 30.50
N LYS A 131 -0.65 2.82 31.75
CA LYS A 131 0.45 1.97 32.18
C LYS A 131 0.47 0.68 31.36
N GLY A 132 1.64 0.34 30.83
CA GLY A 132 1.83 -0.88 30.04
C GLY A 132 1.21 -0.83 28.64
N CYS A 133 0.77 0.34 28.17
CA CYS A 133 0.27 0.53 26.81
C CYS A 133 1.35 0.14 25.78
N MET A 134 0.98 -0.73 24.85
CA MET A 134 1.80 -1.06 23.69
C MET A 134 1.81 0.10 22.71
N GLU A 135 2.97 0.37 22.15
CA GLU A 135 3.13 1.41 21.14
C GLU A 135 2.80 0.83 19.78
N SER A 136 1.78 1.41 19.15
CA SER A 136 1.34 1.08 17.81
C SER A 136 2.00 2.01 16.79
N THR A 137 2.45 1.45 15.68
CA THR A 137 3.04 2.19 14.56
C THR A 137 2.55 1.61 13.24
N ILE A 138 2.73 2.36 12.16
CA ILE A 138 2.39 1.93 10.81
C ILE A 138 3.66 1.44 10.11
N MET A 139 3.61 0.22 9.59
CA MET A 139 4.63 -0.34 8.71
C MET A 139 4.08 -0.42 7.29
N LEU A 140 4.77 0.19 6.33
CA LEU A 140 4.46 0.10 4.92
C LEU A 140 5.37 -0.93 4.25
N PHE A 141 4.77 -1.95 3.65
CA PHE A 141 5.45 -2.98 2.88
C PHE A 141 5.12 -2.81 1.40
N SER A 142 6.11 -2.99 0.52
CA SER A 142 5.90 -2.95 -0.94
C SER A 142 6.12 -4.34 -1.52
N VAL A 143 5.35 -4.71 -2.56
CA VAL A 143 5.58 -5.96 -3.30
C VAL A 143 6.91 -5.95 -4.07
N THR A 144 7.48 -4.77 -4.33
CA THR A 144 8.82 -4.61 -4.91
C THR A 144 9.91 -4.45 -3.86
N GLY A 145 9.51 -4.31 -2.58
CA GLY A 145 10.44 -4.07 -1.49
C GLY A 145 11.47 -5.19 -1.36
N CYS A 146 12.68 -4.80 -0.93
CA CYS A 146 13.90 -5.61 -0.85
C CYS A 146 14.61 -5.96 -2.15
N THR A 147 13.99 -5.74 -3.31
CA THR A 147 14.70 -5.92 -4.58
C THR A 147 15.54 -4.67 -4.87
N ALA A 148 16.84 -4.69 -4.52
CA ALA A 148 17.78 -3.58 -4.73
C ALA A 148 17.97 -3.18 -6.22
N GLN A 149 17.35 -3.92 -7.14
CA GLN A 149 17.71 -3.95 -8.57
C GLN A 149 16.74 -3.18 -9.47
N ASN A 150 15.56 -2.76 -9.00
CA ASN A 150 14.66 -1.90 -9.77
C ASN A 150 13.85 -0.96 -8.88
N PRO A 151 14.32 0.28 -8.63
CA PRO A 151 13.57 1.27 -7.84
C PRO A 151 12.36 1.85 -8.59
N THR A 152 12.15 1.48 -9.84
CA THR A 152 10.98 1.92 -10.60
C THR A 152 9.77 1.11 -10.14
N LEU A 153 8.79 1.79 -9.55
CA LEU A 153 7.46 1.26 -9.26
C LEU A 153 6.67 0.88 -10.54
N GLU A 154 7.27 1.02 -11.72
CA GLU A 154 6.70 0.59 -12.99
C GLU A 154 6.89 -0.91 -13.19
N LEU A 155 5.85 -1.63 -12.82
CA LEU A 155 5.79 -3.08 -12.95
C LEU A 155 4.87 -3.44 -14.11
N LEU A 156 5.28 -3.06 -15.32
CA LEU A 156 4.56 -3.46 -16.51
C LEU A 156 4.93 -4.91 -16.84
N PRO A 157 3.94 -5.78 -17.08
CA PRO A 157 4.25 -7.12 -17.53
C PRO A 157 4.77 -7.05 -18.98
N GLY A 158 5.36 -8.14 -19.45
CA GLY A 158 5.79 -8.23 -20.85
C GLY A 158 4.63 -7.96 -21.84
N PRO A 159 4.93 -7.56 -23.09
CA PRO A 159 3.90 -7.29 -24.09
C PRO A 159 2.86 -8.41 -24.20
N GLY A 160 1.57 -8.06 -24.24
CA GLY A 160 0.45 -9.00 -24.38
C GLY A 160 0.02 -9.71 -23.09
N VAL A 161 0.75 -9.57 -21.98
CA VAL A 161 0.36 -10.14 -20.70
C VAL A 161 -0.75 -9.30 -20.06
N LYS A 162 -1.89 -9.94 -19.79
CA LYS A 162 -3.06 -9.29 -19.20
C LYS A 162 -3.29 -9.63 -17.73
N ALA A 163 -2.69 -10.69 -17.21
CA ALA A 163 -2.77 -11.04 -15.79
C ALA A 163 -1.41 -11.52 -15.29
N TRP A 164 -1.00 -11.06 -14.13
CA TRP A 164 0.27 -11.42 -13.51
C TRP A 164 0.24 -11.14 -12.01
N ASN A 165 1.23 -11.67 -11.31
CA ASN A 165 1.44 -11.40 -9.90
C ASN A 165 2.84 -10.85 -9.67
N ILE A 166 2.99 -10.05 -8.62
CA ILE A 166 4.27 -9.53 -8.17
C ILE A 166 4.44 -9.95 -6.73
N THR A 167 5.59 -10.53 -6.42
CA THR A 167 5.86 -11.16 -5.13
C THR A 167 7.08 -10.51 -4.50
N SER A 168 6.95 -10.07 -3.26
CA SER A 168 8.09 -9.53 -2.51
C SER A 168 9.04 -10.63 -2.04
N ASP A 169 10.26 -10.24 -1.70
CA ASP A 169 11.05 -11.02 -0.76
C ASP A 169 10.40 -10.98 0.65
N PRO A 170 10.74 -11.93 1.54
CA PRO A 170 10.25 -11.89 2.91
C PRO A 170 10.88 -10.73 3.71
N PHE A 171 10.05 -10.02 4.46
CA PHE A 171 10.40 -8.97 5.42
C PHE A 171 10.43 -9.53 6.84
N PRO A 172 11.60 -9.79 7.44
CA PRO A 172 11.68 -10.18 8.84
C PRO A 172 11.20 -9.06 9.78
N LEU A 173 10.36 -9.42 10.75
CA LEU A 173 9.87 -8.54 11.78
C LEU A 173 10.96 -8.32 12.86
N PRO A 174 11.25 -7.06 13.23
CA PRO A 174 12.39 -6.75 14.10
C PRO A 174 12.17 -7.12 15.57
N GLU A 175 10.92 -7.34 15.97
CA GLU A 175 10.53 -7.58 17.36
C GLU A 175 9.21 -8.37 17.46
N GLU A 176 8.91 -8.84 18.67
CA GLU A 176 7.63 -9.47 18.99
C GLU A 176 6.53 -8.43 19.20
N GLY A 177 5.29 -8.79 18.91
CA GLY A 177 4.16 -7.88 19.02
C GLY A 177 2.87 -8.46 18.48
N LEU A 178 2.00 -7.56 18.01
CA LEU A 178 0.73 -7.86 17.37
C LEU A 178 0.64 -7.06 16.07
N ILE A 179 0.25 -7.70 14.98
CA ILE A 179 -0.35 -7.02 13.84
C ILE A 179 -1.81 -6.79 14.21
N LEU A 180 -2.25 -5.53 14.23
CA LEU A 180 -3.62 -5.17 14.62
C LEU A 180 -4.58 -5.28 13.45
N ASN A 181 -4.12 -4.83 12.29
CA ASN A 181 -4.84 -4.87 11.03
C ASN A 181 -3.85 -4.68 9.86
N ALA A 182 -4.32 -5.03 8.66
CA ALA A 182 -3.59 -4.85 7.41
C ALA A 182 -4.53 -4.35 6.31
N LEU A 183 -4.08 -3.36 5.55
CA LEU A 183 -4.80 -2.75 4.44
C LEU A 183 -3.89 -2.71 3.21
N GLY A 184 -4.29 -3.41 2.15
CA GLY A 184 -3.64 -3.31 0.86
C GLY A 184 -3.92 -1.96 0.21
N HIS A 185 -3.04 -1.55 -0.69
CA HIS A 185 -3.26 -0.46 -1.62
C HIS A 185 -2.66 -0.84 -2.96
N ILE A 186 -3.46 -0.70 -4.02
CA ILE A 186 -3.12 -1.14 -5.37
C ILE A 186 -3.68 -0.12 -6.37
N HIS A 187 -2.96 0.11 -7.48
CA HIS A 187 -3.44 0.94 -8.57
C HIS A 187 -4.40 0.16 -9.51
N ASP A 188 -5.07 0.87 -10.41
CA ASP A 188 -6.00 0.30 -11.40
C ASP A 188 -5.35 -0.81 -12.25
N GLY A 189 -6.10 -1.89 -12.50
CA GLY A 189 -5.60 -3.16 -13.01
C GLY A 189 -5.29 -4.18 -11.92
N GLY A 190 -5.11 -3.72 -10.68
CA GLY A 190 -4.95 -4.54 -9.50
C GLY A 190 -6.25 -5.17 -9.02
N THR A 191 -6.18 -6.38 -8.48
CA THR A 191 -7.37 -7.10 -7.94
C THR A 191 -7.29 -7.31 -6.43
N ARG A 192 -6.09 -7.51 -5.89
CA ARG A 192 -5.85 -7.70 -4.46
C ARG A 192 -4.37 -7.65 -4.09
N VAL A 193 -4.11 -7.45 -2.81
CA VAL A 193 -2.80 -7.65 -2.16
C VAL A 193 -2.97 -8.71 -1.07
N GLU A 194 -2.30 -9.84 -1.25
CA GLU A 194 -2.23 -10.93 -0.28
C GLU A 194 -0.98 -10.78 0.58
N SER A 195 -1.08 -11.14 1.86
CA SER A 195 0.10 -11.27 2.71
C SER A 195 0.16 -12.59 3.47
N PHE A 196 1.40 -12.99 3.70
CA PHE A 196 1.75 -14.28 4.27
C PHE A 196 2.68 -14.05 5.46
N LEU A 197 2.37 -14.68 6.60
CA LEU A 197 3.24 -14.75 7.77
C LEU A 197 3.88 -16.13 7.80
N ASN A 198 5.21 -16.20 7.66
CA ASN A 198 5.95 -17.46 7.63
C ASN A 198 5.38 -18.47 6.61
N GLY A 199 4.98 -17.97 5.44
CA GLY A 199 4.41 -18.77 4.34
C GLY A 199 2.92 -19.14 4.49
N LYS A 200 2.25 -18.74 5.57
CA LYS A 200 0.80 -18.95 5.75
C LYS A 200 0.04 -17.68 5.39
N PRO A 201 -1.04 -17.75 4.58
CA PRO A 201 -1.84 -16.56 4.27
C PRO A 201 -2.47 -16.01 5.55
N VAL A 202 -2.38 -14.70 5.74
CA VAL A 202 -2.93 -13.98 6.90
C VAL A 202 -3.82 -12.81 6.53
N CYS A 203 -3.72 -12.29 5.30
CA CYS A 203 -4.62 -11.27 4.79
C CYS A 203 -4.80 -11.40 3.27
N ASP A 204 -6.03 -11.21 2.81
CA ASP A 204 -6.42 -11.11 1.41
C ASP A 204 -7.20 -9.79 1.26
N SER A 205 -6.46 -8.71 0.97
CA SER A 205 -7.02 -7.35 0.83
C SER A 205 -7.42 -7.10 -0.62
N LYS A 206 -8.72 -7.07 -0.91
CA LYS A 206 -9.29 -7.03 -2.26
C LYS A 206 -9.62 -5.61 -2.69
N ALA A 207 -9.33 -5.30 -3.94
CA ALA A 207 -9.72 -4.04 -4.55
C ALA A 207 -11.24 -3.97 -4.69
N ILE A 208 -11.79 -2.82 -4.30
CA ILE A 208 -13.18 -2.45 -4.51
C ILE A 208 -13.18 -1.35 -5.56
N TYR A 209 -13.80 -1.65 -6.69
CA TYR A 209 -13.93 -0.72 -7.80
C TYR A 209 -15.22 0.09 -7.67
N GLY A 210 -15.12 1.39 -7.92
CA GLY A 210 -16.25 2.33 -7.89
C GLY A 210 -17.05 2.27 -9.19
N ASN A 211 -18.34 2.58 -9.10
CA ASN A 211 -19.24 2.61 -10.26
C ASN A 211 -18.84 3.76 -11.20
N PRO A 212 -18.70 3.53 -12.52
CA PRO A 212 -18.37 4.61 -13.47
C PRO A 212 -19.44 5.70 -13.53
N ALA A 213 -20.69 5.38 -13.19
CA ALA A 213 -21.82 6.29 -13.29
C ALA A 213 -21.79 7.46 -12.30
N THR A 214 -21.04 7.34 -11.20
CA THR A 214 -20.90 8.42 -10.21
C THR A 214 -19.64 9.23 -10.42
N ALA A 215 -18.62 8.66 -11.06
CA ALA A 215 -17.36 9.34 -11.22
C ALA A 215 -17.38 10.28 -12.42
N VAL A 216 -17.08 11.56 -12.18
CA VAL A 216 -16.88 12.57 -13.23
C VAL A 216 -15.61 12.18 -13.99
N HIS A 217 -15.76 11.28 -14.95
CA HIS A 217 -14.69 10.63 -15.71
C HIS A 217 -14.68 11.06 -17.18
N ASP A 218 -15.07 12.31 -17.47
CA ASP A 218 -15.00 12.88 -18.82
C ASP A 218 -13.58 12.80 -19.44
N HIS A 219 -12.55 12.52 -18.64
CA HIS A 219 -11.15 12.41 -19.05
C HIS A 219 -10.60 10.97 -19.17
N LEU A 220 -11.31 9.93 -18.69
CA LEU A 220 -10.81 8.53 -18.73
C LEU A 220 -11.40 7.70 -19.88
N GLY A 221 -12.29 8.30 -20.68
CA GLY A 221 -13.09 7.57 -21.66
C GLY A 221 -14.27 6.86 -21.00
N ASP A 222 -15.37 6.74 -21.74
CA ASP A 222 -16.64 6.26 -21.20
C ASP A 222 -16.50 4.88 -20.51
N ASN A 223 -16.84 4.82 -19.22
CA ASN A 223 -17.04 3.62 -18.39
C ASN A 223 -15.80 2.92 -17.78
N GLN A 224 -14.66 3.58 -17.57
CA GLN A 224 -13.59 2.97 -16.76
C GLN A 224 -13.90 3.09 -15.25
N GLU A 225 -13.86 1.95 -14.55
CA GLU A 225 -13.91 1.90 -13.08
C GLU A 225 -12.51 2.16 -12.50
N THR A 226 -12.44 2.87 -11.38
CA THR A 226 -11.22 3.03 -10.57
C THR A 226 -11.35 2.30 -9.25
N VAL A 227 -10.22 1.88 -8.67
CA VAL A 227 -10.18 1.45 -7.27
C VAL A 227 -10.62 2.62 -6.40
N VAL A 228 -11.61 2.39 -5.52
CA VAL A 228 -12.13 3.38 -4.55
C VAL A 228 -11.95 2.96 -3.11
N SER A 229 -11.55 1.70 -2.85
CA SER A 229 -11.11 1.21 -1.53
C SER A 229 -10.52 -0.19 -1.66
N MET A 230 -9.97 -0.70 -0.56
CA MET A 230 -9.48 -2.06 -0.43
C MET A 230 -10.11 -2.69 0.81
N THR A 231 -10.37 -4.00 0.80
CA THR A 231 -10.89 -4.67 2.02
C THR A 231 -9.81 -4.73 3.10
N GLU A 232 -10.18 -4.36 4.32
CA GLU A 232 -9.30 -4.45 5.47
C GLU A 232 -9.29 -5.86 6.07
N CYS A 233 -8.13 -6.32 6.52
CA CYS A 233 -7.98 -7.49 7.36
C CYS A 233 -7.78 -7.04 8.82
N SER A 234 -8.76 -7.28 9.68
CA SER A 234 -8.80 -6.77 11.06
C SER A 234 -8.50 -7.85 12.13
N ASP A 235 -8.05 -9.03 11.70
CA ASP A 235 -7.62 -10.08 12.61
C ASP A 235 -6.33 -9.67 13.33
N ILE A 236 -6.35 -9.75 14.67
CA ILE A 236 -5.17 -9.49 15.48
C ILE A 236 -4.27 -10.71 15.45
N ILE A 237 -3.07 -10.55 14.89
CA ILE A 237 -2.13 -11.66 14.68
C ILE A 237 -0.92 -11.48 15.59
N PRO A 238 -0.67 -12.40 16.53
CA PRO A 238 0.54 -12.38 17.34
C PRO A 238 1.75 -12.78 16.48
N VAL A 239 2.85 -12.05 16.67
CA VAL A 239 4.09 -12.25 15.93
C VAL A 239 5.29 -12.19 16.85
N LYS A 240 6.38 -12.83 16.43
CA LYS A 240 7.65 -12.89 17.13
C LYS A 240 8.73 -12.21 16.30
N LYS A 241 9.80 -11.79 16.98
CA LYS A 241 11.03 -11.37 16.32
C LYS A 241 11.51 -12.46 15.36
N GLY A 242 11.78 -12.09 14.11
CA GLY A 242 12.25 -12.99 13.07
C GLY A 242 11.15 -13.71 12.28
N ASP A 243 9.88 -13.62 12.70
CA ASP A 243 8.77 -13.97 11.80
C ASP A 243 8.86 -13.10 10.54
N ALA A 244 8.47 -13.62 9.38
CA ALA A 244 8.61 -12.91 8.11
C ALA A 244 7.26 -12.68 7.42
N ILE A 245 7.05 -11.44 6.98
CA ILE A 245 5.94 -11.05 6.12
C ILE A 245 6.36 -11.17 4.66
N LYS A 246 5.48 -11.70 3.82
CA LYS A 246 5.66 -11.71 2.36
C LYS A 246 4.40 -11.20 1.71
N LEU A 247 4.53 -10.39 0.66
CA LEU A 247 3.40 -9.84 -0.08
C LEU A 247 3.29 -10.44 -1.48
N VAL A 248 2.06 -10.52 -1.99
CA VAL A 248 1.76 -10.79 -3.39
C VAL A 248 0.69 -9.80 -3.87
N ALA A 249 1.00 -8.98 -4.87
CA ALA A 249 -0.01 -8.17 -5.59
C ALA A 249 -0.45 -8.92 -6.85
N HIS A 250 -1.75 -8.89 -7.11
CA HIS A 250 -2.38 -9.58 -8.23
C HIS A 250 -3.00 -8.59 -9.19
N TYR A 251 -2.71 -8.72 -10.49
CA TYR A 251 -3.22 -7.86 -11.54
C TYR A 251 -3.99 -8.67 -12.59
N ASP A 252 -5.08 -8.12 -13.11
CA ASP A 252 -5.92 -8.72 -14.15
C ASP A 252 -6.61 -7.64 -15.00
N LEU A 253 -5.94 -7.27 -16.09
CA LEU A 253 -6.36 -6.26 -17.07
C LEU A 253 -7.56 -6.68 -17.91
N ASN A 254 -7.97 -7.96 -17.86
CA ASN A 254 -9.22 -8.38 -18.48
C ASN A 254 -10.42 -8.05 -17.59
N LYS A 255 -10.21 -7.96 -16.27
CA LYS A 255 -11.26 -7.57 -15.30
C LYS A 255 -11.32 -6.06 -15.12
N HIS A 256 -10.17 -5.44 -14.91
CA HIS A 256 -10.08 -4.01 -14.67
C HIS A 256 -8.96 -3.44 -15.54
N PRO A 257 -9.23 -2.53 -16.48
CA PRO A 257 -8.17 -1.93 -17.27
C PRO A 257 -7.22 -1.13 -16.36
N ALA A 258 -5.96 -1.03 -16.76
CA ALA A 258 -5.06 -0.10 -16.13
C ALA A 258 -5.44 1.33 -16.50
N ARG A 259 -5.17 2.27 -15.61
CA ARG A 259 -5.44 3.69 -15.88
C ARG A 259 -4.55 4.19 -17.02
N ALA A 260 -5.18 4.84 -18.00
CA ALA A 260 -4.48 5.59 -19.04
C ALA A 260 -3.87 6.87 -18.43
N MET A 261 -2.62 7.16 -18.76
CA MET A 261 -2.00 8.44 -18.40
C MET A 261 -2.58 9.55 -19.27
N ALA A 262 -2.76 10.75 -18.70
CA ALA A 262 -3.20 11.92 -19.45
C ALA A 262 -2.05 12.48 -20.31
N GLY A 263 -2.09 12.25 -21.62
CA GLY A 263 -1.24 12.93 -22.62
C GLY A 263 -0.77 12.05 -23.80
N GLU A 264 -0.55 12.65 -24.97
CA GLU A 264 -0.05 11.97 -26.20
C GLU A 264 1.41 11.48 -26.08
N HIS A 265 2.10 11.80 -24.98
CA HIS A 265 3.48 11.39 -24.72
C HIS A 265 3.61 10.29 -23.66
N SER A 266 2.52 9.83 -23.07
CA SER A 266 2.52 8.75 -22.10
C SER A 266 1.94 7.49 -22.71
N HIS A 267 2.74 6.81 -23.55
CA HIS A 267 2.50 5.40 -23.89
C HIS A 267 2.72 4.45 -22.69
N GLU A 268 2.97 5.00 -21.51
CA GLU A 268 3.28 4.31 -20.29
C GLU A 268 2.00 4.27 -19.45
N MET A 269 1.52 3.06 -19.12
CA MET A 269 0.44 2.91 -18.14
C MET A 269 0.93 3.46 -16.81
N MET A 270 0.05 4.01 -15.95
CA MET A 270 0.49 4.42 -14.61
C MET A 270 1.26 3.28 -13.95
N SER A 271 2.38 3.62 -13.28
CA SER A 271 3.19 2.68 -12.52
C SER A 271 2.30 1.81 -11.65
N GLN A 272 2.27 0.50 -11.88
CA GLN A 272 1.48 -0.43 -11.09
C GLN A 272 2.04 -0.48 -9.66
N MET A 273 1.28 0.00 -8.68
CA MET A 273 1.67 -0.04 -7.28
C MET A 273 1.01 -1.25 -6.59
N GLY A 274 1.75 -1.90 -5.70
CA GLY A 274 1.21 -2.90 -4.78
C GLY A 274 1.90 -2.74 -3.42
N VAL A 275 1.20 -2.18 -2.45
CA VAL A 275 1.72 -2.00 -1.09
C VAL A 275 0.71 -2.54 -0.09
N GLN A 276 1.19 -2.81 1.12
CA GLN A 276 0.32 -3.12 2.25
C GLN A 276 0.78 -2.36 3.47
N THR A 277 -0.15 -1.65 4.06
CA THR A 277 0.01 -0.98 5.34
C THR A 277 -0.41 -1.95 6.44
N MET A 278 0.49 -2.23 7.40
CA MET A 278 0.19 -3.02 8.58
C MET A 278 0.39 -2.19 9.84
N TYR A 279 -0.51 -2.34 10.80
CA TYR A 279 -0.41 -1.64 12.08
C TYR A 279 0.17 -2.60 13.10
N PHE A 280 1.26 -2.19 13.72
CA PHE A 280 2.03 -3.06 14.57
C PHE A 280 2.09 -2.49 15.99
N ALA A 281 1.57 -3.23 16.96
CA ALA A 281 1.68 -2.92 18.37
C ALA A 281 2.74 -3.77 19.05
N ALA A 282 3.65 -3.15 19.80
CA ALA A 282 4.51 -3.90 20.71
C ALA A 282 4.76 -3.16 22.01
N LYS A 283 5.22 -3.90 23.01
CA LYS A 283 5.74 -3.31 24.24
C LYS A 283 6.93 -2.44 23.91
N LYS A 284 6.99 -1.25 24.51
CA LYS A 284 8.18 -0.40 24.41
C LYS A 284 9.40 -1.24 24.81
N PRO A 285 10.45 -1.32 23.96
CA PRO A 285 11.69 -1.91 24.41
C PRO A 285 12.15 -1.14 25.65
N SER A 286 12.51 -1.88 26.71
CA SER A 286 12.88 -1.33 28.02
C SER A 286 14.13 -0.43 27.96
N SER A 287 14.85 -0.45 26.84
CA SER A 287 15.92 0.48 26.50
C SER A 287 15.75 0.91 25.05
N ILE A 288 15.98 2.21 24.77
CA ILE A 288 16.28 2.66 23.40
C ILE A 288 17.62 2.00 23.08
N VAL A 289 17.59 0.78 22.55
CA VAL A 289 18.79 0.18 21.97
C VAL A 289 19.07 1.04 20.74
N ASN A 290 20.07 1.92 20.85
CA ASN A 290 20.68 2.50 19.67
C ASN A 290 21.06 1.33 18.78
N TRP A 291 20.28 1.11 17.72
CA TRP A 291 20.51 0.03 16.77
C TRP A 291 21.85 0.32 16.09
N SER A 292 22.91 -0.28 16.61
CA SER A 292 24.21 -0.30 15.94
C SER A 292 24.05 -1.13 14.67
N PRO A 293 24.59 -0.72 13.52
CA PRO A 293 24.58 -1.51 12.27
C PRO A 293 25.33 -2.87 12.38
N GLU A 294 25.90 -3.21 13.53
CA GLU A 294 26.76 -4.39 13.74
C GLU A 294 26.02 -5.74 13.85
N LEU A 295 24.74 -5.84 13.47
CA LEU A 295 24.07 -7.14 13.30
C LEU A 295 24.46 -7.85 11.99
N GLY A 296 25.74 -7.75 11.61
CA GLY A 296 26.43 -8.71 10.73
C GLY A 296 26.88 -9.97 11.48
N GLY A 297 26.23 -10.31 12.59
CA GLY A 297 26.44 -11.57 13.29
C GLY A 297 25.72 -12.70 12.55
N ASP A 298 26.49 -13.64 12.01
CA ASP A 298 26.10 -14.86 11.30
C ASP A 298 24.66 -15.33 11.56
N VAL A 299 23.72 -14.91 10.69
CA VAL A 299 22.40 -15.56 10.54
C VAL A 299 22.51 -16.80 9.63
N ALA A 300 23.74 -17.23 9.32
CA ALA A 300 24.04 -18.39 8.50
C ALA A 300 23.81 -19.72 9.23
N SER A 301 22.61 -19.95 9.78
CA SER A 301 22.17 -21.31 10.16
C SER A 301 20.69 -21.42 10.58
N ALA A 302 19.80 -20.54 10.11
CA ALA A 302 18.41 -20.95 10.02
C ALA A 302 18.32 -21.96 8.85
N PRO A 303 17.79 -23.18 9.04
CA PRO A 303 17.64 -24.10 7.93
C PRO A 303 16.74 -23.44 6.90
N VAL A 304 17.30 -23.16 5.73
CA VAL A 304 16.52 -22.86 4.53
C VAL A 304 15.64 -24.09 4.31
N VAL A 305 14.37 -24.00 4.68
CA VAL A 305 13.37 -24.95 4.20
C VAL A 305 13.31 -24.69 2.71
N ALA A 306 13.97 -25.56 1.95
CA ALA A 306 13.92 -25.50 0.50
C ALA A 306 12.44 -25.43 0.10
N PRO A 307 12.04 -24.49 -0.78
CA PRO A 307 10.69 -24.51 -1.31
C PRO A 307 10.45 -25.90 -1.90
N ALA A 308 9.31 -26.50 -1.53
CA ALA A 308 8.87 -27.75 -2.14
C ALA A 308 9.00 -27.58 -3.66
N ALA A 309 9.79 -28.46 -4.29
CA ALA A 309 9.99 -28.40 -5.73
C ALA A 309 8.62 -28.36 -6.40
N ALA A 310 8.34 -27.25 -7.10
CA ALA A 310 7.20 -27.20 -8.00
C ALA A 310 7.38 -28.37 -8.97
N GLY A 311 6.44 -29.32 -8.93
CA GLY A 311 6.41 -30.42 -9.88
C GLY A 311 6.43 -29.87 -11.31
N PRO A 312 6.93 -30.65 -12.28
CA PRO A 312 7.04 -30.21 -13.66
C PRO A 312 5.70 -29.66 -14.14
N VAL A 313 5.71 -28.38 -14.49
CA VAL A 313 4.58 -27.72 -15.16
C VAL A 313 4.43 -28.44 -16.50
N ALA A 314 3.27 -29.07 -16.72
CA ALA A 314 2.96 -29.68 -18.00
C ALA A 314 3.10 -28.62 -19.11
N PRO A 315 3.75 -28.95 -20.24
CA PRO A 315 3.89 -28.02 -21.34
C PRO A 315 2.50 -27.56 -21.79
N ALA A 316 2.35 -26.25 -21.97
CA ALA A 316 1.12 -25.67 -22.50
C ALA A 316 0.77 -26.34 -23.84
N PRO A 317 -0.51 -26.64 -24.10
CA PRO A 317 -0.93 -27.14 -25.40
C PRO A 317 -0.51 -26.13 -26.47
N ARG A 318 0.14 -26.62 -27.53
CA ARG A 318 0.47 -25.81 -28.69
C ARG A 318 -0.85 -25.27 -29.27
N PRO A 319 -0.92 -23.97 -29.63
CA PRO A 319 -2.05 -23.47 -30.40
C PRO A 319 -2.18 -24.29 -31.68
N ALA A 320 -3.42 -24.63 -32.04
CA ALA A 320 -3.72 -25.25 -33.32
C ALA A 320 -3.19 -24.32 -34.43
N ALA A 321 -2.51 -24.90 -35.41
CA ALA A 321 -2.13 -24.17 -36.61
C ALA A 321 -3.42 -23.79 -37.34
N ASP A 322 -3.67 -22.50 -37.43
CA ASP A 322 -4.63 -21.96 -38.38
C ASP A 322 -3.96 -22.04 -39.77
N ASP A 323 -4.43 -23.00 -40.57
CA ASP A 323 -4.13 -23.10 -41.99
C ASP A 323 -4.89 -21.98 -42.72
N ASP A 324 -4.31 -20.77 -42.74
CA ASP A 324 -4.77 -19.70 -43.62
C ASP A 324 -4.21 -19.94 -45.02
N ALA A 325 -5.11 -20.38 -45.90
CA ALA A 325 -4.89 -20.53 -47.32
C ALA A 325 -4.59 -19.17 -47.97
N GLU A 326 -3.53 -19.14 -48.77
CA GLU A 326 -3.20 -18.08 -49.72
C GLU A 326 -4.39 -17.80 -50.65
N GLU A 327 -4.92 -16.57 -50.60
CA GLU A 327 -5.76 -16.03 -51.67
C GLU A 327 -4.93 -14.97 -52.43
N ASP A 328 -4.33 -15.47 -53.51
CA ASP A 328 -3.55 -14.74 -54.50
C ASP A 328 -4.54 -14.22 -55.57
N ASP A 329 -4.97 -12.95 -55.47
CA ASP A 329 -5.82 -12.32 -56.50
C ASP A 329 -5.24 -10.98 -57.00
N ASP A 330 -4.42 -11.16 -58.03
CA ASP A 330 -4.34 -10.40 -59.29
C ASP A 330 -4.94 -8.97 -59.31
N ARG A 331 -4.06 -7.96 -59.17
CA ARG A 331 -4.29 -6.63 -59.75
C ARG A 331 -3.07 -6.11 -60.50
N ARG A 332 -2.81 -6.72 -61.66
CA ARG A 332 -2.18 -6.02 -62.80
C ARG A 332 -3.24 -5.67 -63.84
N SER A 333 -3.58 -4.39 -63.94
CA SER A 333 -3.70 -3.61 -65.19
C SER A 333 -4.70 -2.46 -65.05
N ARG A 334 -4.20 -1.24 -65.22
CA ARG A 334 -4.71 -0.24 -66.18
C ARG A 334 -3.89 1.05 -66.04
N ARG A 335 -2.96 1.20 -66.98
CA ARG A 335 -2.62 2.49 -67.57
C ARG A 335 -3.64 2.73 -68.67
N GLU A 336 -4.28 3.89 -68.63
CA GLU A 336 -4.64 4.76 -69.76
C GLU A 336 -4.94 6.15 -69.21
#